data_AF-R4LAR8-F1
#
_entry.id   AF-R4LAR8-F1
#
_cell.length_a   1.000
_cell.length_b   1.000
_cell.length_c   1.000
_cell.angle_alpha   90.00
_cell.angle_beta   90.00
_cell.angle_gamma   90.00
#
_symmetry.space_group_name_H-M   'P 1'
#
loop_
_entity.id
_entity.type
_entity.pdbx_description
1 polymer ?
#
loop_
_entity_poly.entity_id
_entity_poly.type
_entity_poly.pdbx_seq_one_letter_code
_entity_poly.pdbx_strand_id
1 'polypeptide(L)'
;NGLNRMIPFHNFDEPLDGYAAHLTHVASGRHYASRPDGLVLHDIREADVQDMQRWRERIIKAIDLRRVTTPDGQYIPLDEEHGADILGSLIESSYESKNRGYYGSLHNWGHVMMANIH
;
A
#
# COMPACT_ATOMS: atom_id res chain seq x y z
N ASN A 1 -23.81 2.59 -16.05
CA ASN A 1 -23.00 3.74 -16.50
C ASN A 1 -22.16 3.48 -17.76
N GLY A 2 -21.97 2.24 -18.24
CA GLY A 2 -21.28 2.00 -19.53
C GLY A 2 -19.79 2.37 -19.56
N LEU A 3 -19.16 2.49 -18.38
CA LEU A 3 -17.76 2.85 -18.23
C LEU A 3 -16.85 1.62 -18.32
N ASN A 4 -15.60 1.85 -18.68
CA ASN A 4 -14.54 0.85 -18.60
C ASN A 4 -14.30 0.41 -17.14
N ARG A 5 -13.72 -0.78 -16.97
CA ARG A 5 -13.23 -1.21 -15.65
C ARG A 5 -12.11 -0.28 -15.17
N MET A 6 -12.01 -0.09 -13.86
CA MET A 6 -10.93 0.68 -13.24
C MET A 6 -9.57 0.07 -13.60
N ILE A 7 -8.60 0.96 -13.85
CA ILE A 7 -7.20 0.58 -14.05
C ILE A 7 -6.47 0.50 -12.69
N PRO A 8 -5.52 -0.44 -12.52
CA PRO A 8 -4.75 -0.53 -11.29
C PRO A 8 -3.69 0.58 -11.23
N PHE A 9 -3.55 1.21 -10.05
CA PHE A 9 -2.44 2.12 -9.76
C PHE A 9 -1.17 1.33 -9.41
N HIS A 10 -0.42 0.94 -10.44
CA HIS A 10 0.74 0.05 -10.32
C HIS A 10 2.07 0.78 -10.54
N ASN A 11 2.04 1.96 -11.19
CA ASN A 11 3.18 2.84 -11.36
C ASN A 11 3.04 4.03 -10.39
N PHE A 12 3.93 4.14 -9.41
CA PHE A 12 3.83 5.18 -8.38
C PHE A 12 4.25 6.56 -8.87
N ASP A 13 4.79 6.65 -10.08
CA ASP A 13 5.13 7.91 -10.74
C ASP A 13 3.96 8.49 -11.55
N GLU A 14 2.84 7.76 -11.69
CA GLU A 14 1.65 8.26 -12.38
C GLU A 14 0.92 9.32 -11.54
N PRO A 15 0.44 10.41 -12.16
CA PRO A 15 -0.37 11.39 -11.47
C PRO A 15 -1.73 10.81 -11.08
N LEU A 16 -2.23 11.20 -9.91
CA LEU A 16 -3.56 10.85 -9.45
C LEU A 16 -4.60 11.84 -9.98
N ASP A 17 -5.77 11.31 -10.31
CA ASP A 17 -6.97 12.12 -10.54
C ASP A 17 -7.37 12.85 -9.25
N GLY A 18 -7.93 14.04 -9.42
CA GLY A 18 -8.42 14.90 -8.37
C GLY A 18 -9.72 14.39 -7.75
N TYR A 19 -9.94 14.76 -6.49
CA TYR A 19 -11.18 14.47 -5.78
C TYR A 19 -11.41 15.49 -4.66
N ALA A 20 -12.61 16.07 -4.63
CA ALA A 20 -13.07 16.97 -3.57
C ALA A 20 -14.19 16.30 -2.77
N ALA A 21 -13.88 15.90 -1.53
CA ALA A 21 -14.80 15.15 -0.69
C ALA A 21 -15.98 15.99 -0.18
N HIS A 22 -15.80 17.31 -0.05
CA HIS A 22 -16.77 18.23 0.56
C HIS A 22 -17.23 17.79 1.96
N LEU A 23 -16.32 17.20 2.75
CA LEU A 23 -16.59 16.72 4.11
C LEU A 23 -15.98 17.66 5.16
N THR A 24 -16.76 17.98 6.19
CA THR A 24 -16.36 18.84 7.31
C THR A 24 -16.29 18.04 8.60
N HIS A 25 -15.20 18.20 9.33
CA HIS A 25 -15.03 17.67 10.68
C HIS A 25 -15.54 18.68 11.72
N VAL A 26 -16.83 18.57 12.05
CA VAL A 26 -17.60 19.53 12.88
C VAL A 26 -16.92 19.85 14.21
N ALA A 27 -16.31 18.85 14.86
CA ALA A 27 -15.66 19.05 16.16
C ALA A 27 -14.46 20.03 16.11
N SER A 28 -13.88 20.26 14.94
CA SER A 28 -12.71 21.13 14.76
C SER A 28 -12.93 22.29 13.80
N GLY A 29 -14.04 22.30 13.07
CA GLY A 29 -14.28 23.22 11.94
C GLY A 29 -13.37 22.99 10.73
N ARG A 30 -12.46 22.00 10.75
CA ARG A 30 -11.59 21.65 9.62
C ARG A 30 -12.33 20.81 8.58
N HIS A 31 -11.74 20.70 7.39
CA HIS A 31 -12.26 19.89 6.29
C HIS A 31 -11.27 18.79 5.91
N TYR A 32 -11.77 17.70 5.32
CA TYR A 32 -10.88 16.79 4.59
C TYR A 32 -10.32 17.53 3.38
N ALA A 33 -9.00 17.51 3.21
CA ALA A 33 -8.33 18.17 2.11
C ALA A 33 -8.83 17.62 0.76
N SER A 34 -9.05 18.52 -0.18
CA SER A 34 -9.34 18.13 -1.57
C SER A 34 -8.03 17.91 -2.30
N ARG A 35 -7.98 16.91 -3.18
CA ARG A 35 -6.83 16.64 -4.04
C ARG A 35 -7.10 17.22 -5.43
N PRO A 36 -6.31 18.19 -5.94
CA PRO A 36 -6.39 18.60 -7.34
C PRO A 36 -5.83 17.51 -8.27
N ASP A 37 -6.15 17.58 -9.55
CA ASP A 37 -5.59 16.68 -10.57
C ASP A 37 -4.06 16.87 -10.71
N GLY A 38 -3.37 15.79 -11.08
CA GLY A 38 -1.97 15.88 -11.55
C GLY A 38 -0.90 15.73 -10.47
N LEU A 39 -1.28 15.49 -9.21
CA LEU A 39 -0.32 15.25 -8.13
C LEU A 39 0.22 13.83 -8.20
N VAL A 40 1.53 13.69 -8.02
CA VAL A 40 2.24 12.40 -7.99
C VAL A 40 2.60 12.08 -6.54
N LEU A 41 2.66 10.79 -6.19
CA LEU A 41 3.14 10.37 -4.87
C LEU A 41 4.55 10.92 -4.63
N HIS A 42 4.79 11.38 -3.40
CA HIS A 42 6.07 11.90 -2.96
C HIS A 42 6.38 11.42 -1.55
N ASP A 43 7.66 11.51 -1.18
CA ASP A 43 8.14 11.06 0.12
C ASP A 43 7.49 11.86 1.26
N ILE A 44 7.13 11.15 2.32
CA ILE A 44 6.65 11.74 3.56
C ILE A 44 7.67 11.44 4.67
N ARG A 45 7.63 12.20 5.76
CA ARG A 45 8.63 12.10 6.84
C ARG A 45 8.82 10.67 7.36
N GLU A 46 7.76 9.87 7.36
CA GLU A 46 7.76 8.52 7.91
C GLU A 46 8.04 7.40 6.89
N ALA A 47 7.96 7.65 5.59
CA ALA A 47 8.14 6.64 4.55
C ALA A 47 8.42 7.25 3.16
N ASP A 48 9.29 6.59 2.40
CA ASP A 48 9.65 6.99 1.03
C ASP A 48 8.84 6.21 -0.01
N VAL A 49 8.57 6.81 -1.17
CA VAL A 49 7.95 6.11 -2.30
C VAL A 49 8.82 4.91 -2.74
N GLN A 50 10.14 5.03 -2.59
CA GLN A 50 11.06 3.93 -2.84
C GLN A 50 10.83 2.73 -1.89
N ASP A 51 10.46 2.97 -0.63
CA ASP A 51 10.11 1.87 0.29
C ASP A 51 8.90 1.08 -0.20
N MET A 52 7.88 1.79 -0.65
CA MET A 52 6.68 1.19 -1.23
C MET A 52 7.01 0.31 -2.43
N GLN A 53 7.86 0.79 -3.35
CA GLN A 53 8.33 0.00 -4.47
C GLN A 53 9.10 -1.25 -4.00
N ARG A 54 10.03 -1.09 -3.05
CA ARG A 54 10.81 -2.21 -2.49
C ARG A 54 9.91 -3.27 -1.85
N TRP A 55 8.89 -2.88 -1.10
CA TRP A 55 7.94 -3.82 -0.49
C TRP A 55 7.14 -4.58 -1.55
N ARG A 56 6.62 -3.89 -2.57
CA ARG A 56 5.94 -4.52 -3.71
C ARG A 56 6.83 -5.58 -4.37
N GLU A 57 8.07 -5.24 -4.72
CA GLU A 57 9.02 -6.16 -5.35
C GLU A 57 9.32 -7.38 -4.48
N ARG A 58 9.49 -7.18 -3.16
CA ARG A 58 9.73 -8.28 -2.21
C ARG A 58 8.54 -9.21 -2.09
N ILE A 59 7.32 -8.67 -2.08
CA ILE A 59 6.08 -9.45 -2.03
C ILE A 59 5.91 -10.27 -3.31
N ILE A 60 6.09 -9.66 -4.48
CA ILE A 60 6.04 -10.38 -5.78
C ILE A 60 7.08 -11.50 -5.80
N LYS A 61 8.31 -11.22 -5.39
CA LYS A 61 9.36 -12.24 -5.30
C LYS A 61 9.00 -13.40 -4.37
N ALA A 62 8.34 -13.14 -3.24
CA ALA A 62 7.90 -14.20 -2.33
C ALA A 62 6.82 -15.08 -2.97
N ILE A 63 5.90 -14.47 -3.73
CA ILE A 63 4.87 -15.18 -4.51
C ILE A 63 5.53 -16.07 -5.57
N ASP A 64 6.45 -15.53 -6.37
CA ASP A 64 7.13 -16.27 -7.44
C ASP A 64 7.95 -17.45 -6.90
N LEU A 65 8.60 -17.27 -5.76
CA LEU A 65 9.36 -18.33 -5.07
C LEU A 65 8.47 -19.27 -4.25
N ARG A 66 7.17 -19.00 -4.15
CA ARG A 66 6.18 -19.72 -3.31
C ARG A 66 6.61 -19.88 -1.86
N ARG A 67 7.30 -18.87 -1.32
CA ARG A 67 7.78 -18.86 0.08
C ARG A 67 8.02 -17.46 0.60
N VAL A 68 7.80 -17.26 1.89
CA VAL A 68 8.10 -16.02 2.60
C VAL A 68 9.30 -16.20 3.52
N THR A 69 10.08 -15.14 3.73
CA THR A 69 11.27 -15.14 4.59
C THR A 69 10.93 -14.55 5.95
N THR A 70 11.18 -15.28 7.03
CA THR A 70 11.00 -14.82 8.41
C THR A 70 12.19 -13.96 8.88
N PRO A 71 12.12 -13.26 10.03
CA PRO A 71 13.20 -12.38 10.50
C PRO A 71 14.49 -13.13 10.84
N ASP A 72 14.38 -14.39 11.23
CA ASP A 72 15.49 -15.33 11.47
C ASP A 72 16.04 -15.99 10.20
N GLY A 73 15.52 -15.61 9.02
CA GLY A 73 16.01 -16.08 7.72
C GLY A 73 15.49 -17.45 7.30
N GLN A 74 14.54 -18.02 8.03
CA GLN A 74 13.84 -19.24 7.63
C GLN A 74 12.81 -18.95 6.54
N TYR A 75 12.32 -20.02 5.91
CA TYR A 75 11.29 -19.94 4.88
C TYR A 75 10.00 -20.60 5.34
N ILE A 76 8.88 -19.91 5.15
CA ILE A 76 7.53 -20.48 5.29
C ILE A 76 6.96 -20.63 3.88
N PRO A 77 6.52 -21.84 3.46
CA PRO A 77 5.93 -22.04 2.14
C PRO A 77 4.58 -21.30 2.02
N LEU A 78 4.30 -20.82 0.81
CA LEU A 78 2.96 -20.35 0.43
C LEU A 78 2.19 -21.52 -0.15
N ASP A 79 1.54 -22.29 0.71
CA ASP A 79 0.70 -23.44 0.32
C ASP A 79 -0.73 -23.01 -0.07
N GLU A 80 -1.51 -23.97 -0.58
CA GLU A 80 -2.88 -23.72 -1.03
C GLU A 80 -3.86 -23.40 0.12
N GLU A 81 -3.56 -23.83 1.34
CA GLU A 81 -4.45 -23.70 2.50
C GLU A 81 -4.26 -22.35 3.22
N HIS A 82 -3.01 -21.91 3.37
CA HIS A 82 -2.61 -20.76 4.19
C HIS A 82 -1.95 -19.64 3.39
N GLY A 83 -1.54 -19.88 2.15
CA GLY A 83 -0.76 -18.91 1.36
C GLY A 83 -1.45 -17.56 1.20
N ALA A 84 -2.77 -17.55 0.99
CA ALA A 84 -3.54 -16.32 0.89
C ALA A 84 -3.63 -15.55 2.22
N ASP A 85 -3.80 -16.24 3.34
CA ASP A 85 -3.85 -15.63 4.68
C ASP A 85 -2.49 -15.00 5.05
N ILE A 86 -1.41 -15.74 4.79
CA ILE A 86 -0.04 -15.24 4.97
C ILE A 86 0.16 -13.99 4.12
N LEU A 87 -0.15 -14.03 2.81
CA LEU A 87 -0.01 -12.87 1.93
C LEU A 87 -0.86 -11.68 2.39
N GLY A 88 -2.09 -11.90 2.86
CA GLY A 88 -2.94 -10.86 3.43
C GLY A 88 -2.25 -10.13 4.59
N SER A 89 -1.72 -10.89 5.55
CA SER A 89 -0.99 -10.32 6.70
C SER A 89 0.28 -9.53 6.30
N LEU A 90 0.92 -9.89 5.18
CA LEU A 90 2.10 -9.19 4.67
C LEU A 90 1.73 -7.91 3.91
N ILE A 91 0.70 -7.96 3.06
CA ILE A 91 0.32 -6.87 2.16
C ILE A 91 -0.35 -5.72 2.91
N GLU A 92 -1.20 -6.02 3.91
CA GLU A 92 -1.95 -5.00 4.63
C GLU A 92 -1.04 -3.92 5.28
N SER A 93 -0.01 -4.22 6.07
CA SER A 93 0.33 -5.41 6.85
C SER A 93 -0.42 -5.44 8.18
N SER A 94 -0.63 -6.62 8.78
CA SER A 94 -1.19 -6.76 10.13
C SER A 94 -0.13 -7.10 11.19
N TYR A 95 -0.54 -7.21 12.46
CA TYR A 95 0.33 -7.71 13.53
C TYR A 95 0.86 -9.12 13.23
N GLU A 96 0.10 -9.92 12.49
CA GLU A 96 0.42 -11.32 12.15
C GLU A 96 1.44 -11.47 11.01
N SER A 97 1.90 -10.35 10.43
CA SER A 97 2.90 -10.32 9.37
C SER A 97 4.14 -11.12 9.75
N LYS A 98 4.49 -12.11 8.92
CA LYS A 98 5.63 -13.00 9.21
C LYS A 98 6.98 -12.30 9.16
N ASN A 99 7.09 -11.13 8.52
CA ASN A 99 8.33 -10.32 8.55
C ASN A 99 8.06 -8.86 8.14
N ARG A 100 7.46 -8.09 9.05
CA ARG A 100 7.09 -6.69 8.79
C ARG A 100 8.28 -5.79 8.43
N GLY A 101 9.46 -6.03 9.02
CA GLY A 101 10.67 -5.26 8.68
C GLY A 101 11.13 -5.45 7.23
N TYR A 102 10.84 -6.61 6.65
CA TYR A 102 11.22 -6.93 5.27
C TYR A 102 10.11 -6.59 4.26
N TYR A 103 8.87 -7.00 4.53
CA TYR A 103 7.73 -6.82 3.62
C TYR A 103 6.99 -5.49 3.79
N GLY A 104 7.26 -4.76 4.87
CA GLY A 104 6.68 -3.44 5.12
C GLY A 104 5.19 -3.48 5.43
N SER A 105 4.49 -2.42 5.02
CA SER A 105 3.05 -2.24 5.20
C SER A 105 2.44 -1.55 3.97
N LEU A 106 2.55 -2.20 2.81
CA LEU A 106 2.29 -1.61 1.50
C LEU A 106 0.89 -0.98 1.38
N HIS A 107 -0.17 -1.70 1.72
CA HIS A 107 -1.54 -1.18 1.59
C HIS A 107 -1.78 0.04 2.50
N ASN A 108 -1.42 -0.06 3.79
CA ASN A 108 -1.66 1.04 4.73
C ASN A 108 -0.86 2.30 4.38
N TRP A 109 0.40 2.16 3.96
CA TRP A 109 1.20 3.31 3.53
C TRP A 109 0.68 3.93 2.22
N GLY A 110 0.07 3.11 1.34
CA GLY A 110 -0.64 3.62 0.17
C GLY A 110 -1.76 4.60 0.56
N HIS A 111 -2.58 4.25 1.56
CA HIS A 111 -3.59 5.17 2.11
C HIS A 111 -2.97 6.43 2.69
N VAL A 112 -1.93 6.30 3.52
CA VAL A 112 -1.32 7.45 4.20
C VAL A 112 -0.70 8.43 3.20
N MET A 113 0.06 7.93 2.21
CA MET A 113 0.69 8.77 1.19
C MET A 113 -0.35 9.46 0.30
N MET A 114 -1.38 8.74 -0.16
CA MET A 114 -2.45 9.34 -0.96
C MET A 114 -3.28 10.37 -0.17
N ALA A 115 -3.46 10.16 1.14
CA ALA A 115 -4.20 11.07 2.01
C ALA A 115 -3.41 12.37 2.28
N ASN A 116 -2.08 12.31 2.33
CA ASN A 116 -1.19 13.44 2.63
C ASN A 116 -0.46 14.00 1.41
N ILE A 117 -0.96 13.74 0.20
CA ILE A 117 -0.31 14.14 -1.05
C ILE A 117 -0.39 15.66 -1.36
N HIS A 118 -1.06 16.45 -0.52
CA HIS A 118 -1.42 17.85 -0.78
C HIS A 118 -0.53 18.86 -0.04
#